data_AF-A0A4U7EGL6-F1
#
_entry.id   AF-A0A4U7EGL6-F1
#
_cell.length_a   1.000
_cell.length_b   1.000
_cell.length_c   1.000
_cell.angle_alpha   90.00
_cell.angle_beta   90.00
_cell.angle_gamma   90.00
#
_symmetry.space_group_name_H-M   'P 1'
#
loop_
_entity.id
_entity.type
_entity.pdbx_description
1 polymer ?
#
loop_
_entity_poly.entity_id
_entity_poly.type
_entity_poly.pdbx_seq_one_letter_code
_entity_poly.pdbx_strand_id
1 'polypeptide(L)' 'MRFSLQQAVLLVLGGLVPAAVFIADRAEFVVAVTLVNVLLIWASLRIATGGSLPGFGGDTTEPDQA' A
#
# COMPACT_ATOMS: atom_id res chain seq x y z
N MET A 1 -25.86 -18.16 16.70
CA MET A 1 -25.81 -16.78 16.18
C MET A 1 -25.47 -16.83 14.70
N ARG A 2 -26.30 -16.25 13.83
CA ARG A 2 -26.01 -16.21 12.38
C ARG A 2 -25.04 -15.06 12.15
N PHE A 3 -23.74 -15.34 12.33
CA PHE A 3 -22.69 -14.34 12.17
C PHE A 3 -22.65 -13.90 10.71
N SER A 4 -22.94 -12.62 10.45
CA SER A 4 -22.79 -12.06 9.11
C SER A 4 -21.31 -11.99 8.74
N LEU A 5 -20.99 -12.24 7.47
CA LEU A 5 -19.62 -12.13 6.95
C LEU A 5 -19.05 -10.73 7.22
N GLN A 6 -19.86 -9.67 7.08
CA GLN A 6 -19.44 -8.30 7.40
C GLN A 6 -19.04 -8.17 8.87
N GLN A 7 -19.79 -8.80 9.77
CA GLN A 7 -19.52 -8.73 11.21
C GLN A 7 -18.27 -9.52 11.58
N ALA A 8 -18.01 -10.64 10.90
CA ALA A 8 -16.74 -11.37 11.02
C ALA A 8 -15.55 -10.56 10.49
N VAL A 9 -15.71 -9.89 9.35
CA VAL A 9 -14.67 -9.02 8.78
C VAL A 9 -14.39 -7.83 9.70
N LEU A 10 -15.42 -7.17 10.22
CA LEU A 10 -15.26 -6.07 11.18
C LEU A 10 -14.60 -6.52 12.48
N LEU A 11 -14.90 -7.73 12.95
CA LEU A 11 -14.25 -8.31 14.12
C LEU A 11 -12.76 -8.56 13.88
N VAL A 12 -12.42 -9.12 12.71
CA VAL A 12 -11.03 -9.33 12.29
C VAL A 12 -10.32 -7.99 12.13
N LEU A 13 -10.92 -7.01 11.46
CA LEU A 13 -10.33 -5.67 11.31
C LEU A 13 -10.12 -5.00 12.68
N GLY A 14 -11.11 -5.14 13.58
CA GLY A 14 -11.06 -4.57 14.92
C GLY A 14 -9.93 -5.13 15.78
N GLY A 15 -9.48 -6.38 15.54
CA GLY A 15 -8.31 -6.95 16.21
C GLY A 15 -7.00 -6.76 15.44
N LEU A 16 -7.05 -6.87 14.11
CA LEU A 16 -5.87 -6.87 13.25
C LEU A 16 -5.23 -5.49 13.13
N VAL A 17 -6.05 -4.43 13.02
CA VAL A 17 -5.53 -3.06 12.86
C VAL A 17 -4.78 -2.61 14.13
N PRO A 18 -5.32 -2.74 15.35
CA PRO A 18 -4.59 -2.37 16.57
C PRO A 18 -3.33 -3.20 16.78
N ALA A 19 -3.37 -4.51 16.48
CA ALA A 19 -2.20 -5.37 16.59
C ALA A 19 -1.09 -4.97 15.61
N ALA A 20 -1.45 -4.66 14.36
CA ALA A 20 -0.51 -4.17 13.37
C ALA A 20 0.12 -2.83 13.80
N VAL A 21 -0.67 -1.90 14.33
CA VAL A 21 -0.19 -0.61 14.86
C VAL A 21 0.76 -0.82 16.05
N PHE A 22 0.40 -1.69 17.00
CA PHE A 22 1.24 -2.01 18.15
C PHE A 22 2.58 -2.64 17.75
N ILE A 23 2.57 -3.55 16.77
CA ILE A 23 3.80 -4.17 16.27
C ILE A 23 4.64 -3.14 15.52
N ALA A 24 4.03 -2.26 14.72
CA ALA A 24 4.74 -1.19 14.04
C ALA A 24 5.43 -0.23 15.01
N ASP A 25 4.75 0.15 16.10
CA ASP A 25 5.31 0.98 17.17
C ASP A 25 6.49 0.29 17.87
N ARG A 26 6.41 -1.03 18.11
CA ARG A 26 7.43 -1.76 18.89
C ARG A 26 8.59 -2.32 18.08
N ALA A 27 8.36 -2.63 16.80
CA ALA A 27 9.34 -3.24 15.90
C ALA A 27 9.84 -2.21 14.86
N GLU A 28 9.97 -0.96 15.32
CA GLU A 28 10.18 0.27 14.55
C GLU A 28 11.08 0.08 13.33
N PHE A 29 12.25 -0.53 13.50
CA PHE A 29 13.21 -0.72 12.41
C PHE A 29 12.81 -1.83 11.42
N VAL A 30 12.36 -2.98 11.91
CA VAL A 30 12.03 -4.14 11.05
C VAL A 30 10.77 -3.87 10.24
N VAL A 31 9.77 -3.23 10.84
CA VAL A 31 8.53 -2.85 10.16
C VAL A 31 8.78 -1.76 9.13
N ALA A 32 9.58 -0.74 9.47
CA ALA A 32 9.95 0.30 8.50
C ALA A 32 10.69 -0.29 7.29
N VAL A 33 11.69 -1.14 7.51
CA VAL A 33 12.44 -1.80 6.42
C VAL A 33 11.51 -2.68 5.58
N THR A 34 10.60 -3.41 6.22
CA THR A 34 9.63 -4.28 5.51
C THR A 34 8.64 -3.45 4.68
N LEU A 35 8.11 -2.35 5.24
CA LEU A 35 7.21 -1.43 4.51
C LEU A 35 7.90 -0.81 3.31
N VAL A 36 9.15 -0.34 3.48
CA VAL A 36 9.96 0.19 2.38
C VAL A 36 10.14 -0.87 1.29
N ASN A 37 10.50 -2.10 1.65
CA ASN A 37 10.64 -3.19 0.68
C ASN A 37 9.34 -3.49 -0.06
N VAL A 38 8.21 -3.57 0.63
CA VAL A 38 6.91 -3.81 0.01
C VAL A 38 6.53 -2.67 -0.95
N LEU A 39 6.76 -1.42 -0.56
CA LEU A 39 6.50 -0.25 -1.42
C LEU A 39 7.40 -0.25 -2.66
N LEU A 40 8.68 -0.61 -2.51
CA LEU A 40 9.60 -0.73 -3.64
C LEU A 40 9.16 -1.83 -4.61
N ILE A 41 8.80 -3.01 -4.11
CA ILE A 41 8.29 -4.11 -4.94
C ILE A 41 7.01 -3.70 -5.65
N TRP A 42 6.08 -3.05 -4.96
CA TRP A 42 4.84 -2.55 -5.55
C TRP A 42 5.11 -1.53 -6.66
N ALA A 43 6.01 -0.57 -6.42
CA ALA A 43 6.39 0.43 -7.41
C ALA A 43 7.06 -0.20 -8.64
N SER A 44 7.98 -1.15 -8.43
CA SER A 44 8.61 -1.91 -9.52
C SER A 44 7.58 -2.68 -10.33
N LEU A 45 6.64 -3.36 -9.67
CA LEU A 45 5.59 -4.13 -10.35
C LEU A 45 4.65 -3.22 -11.13
N ARG A 46 4.30 -2.05 -10.57
CA ARG A 46 3.46 -1.04 -11.21
C ARG A 46 4.11 -0.51 -12.49
N ILE A 47 5.39 -0.18 -12.44
CA ILE A 47 6.16 0.24 -13.62
C ILE A 47 6.23 -0.89 -14.65
N ALA A 48 6.54 -2.12 -14.22
CA ALA A 48 6.65 -3.27 -15.11
C ALA A 48 5.31 -3.65 -15.79
N THR A 49 4.18 -3.33 -15.16
CA THR A 49 2.83 -3.55 -15.73
C THR A 49 2.31 -2.37 -16.56
N GLY A 50 3.16 -1.37 -16.86
CA GLY A 50 2.79 -0.21 -17.68
C GLY A 50 1.94 0.84 -16.97
N GLY A 51 1.79 0.73 -15.64
CA GLY A 51 1.15 1.76 -14.84
C GLY A 51 2.14 2.86 -14.47
N SER A 52 1.80 4.12 -14.71
CA SER A 52 2.61 5.23 -14.21
C SER A 52 2.50 5.32 -12.68
N LEU A 53 3.61 5.69 -12.04
CA LEU A 53 3.61 6.12 -10.65
C LEU A 53 2.94 7.51 -10.59
N PRO A 54 1.94 7.72 -9.72
CA PRO A 54 1.37 9.05 -9.51
C PRO A 54 2.48 9.97 -8.97
N GLY A 55 2.94 10.91 -9.79
CA GLY A 55 4.01 11.87 -9.46
C GLY A 55 5.33 11.72 -10.25
N PHE A 56 5.54 10.63 -11.01
CA PHE A 56 6.72 10.45 -11.89
C PHE A 56 6.37 10.42 -13.38
N GLY A 57 5.10 10.60 -13.74
CA GLY A 57 4.68 10.85 -15.12
C GLY A 57 5.03 12.28 -15.49
N GLY A 58 6.22 12.49 -16.04
CA GLY A 58 6.62 13.75 -16.64
C GLY A 58 5.59 14.16 -17.69
N ASP A 59 5.00 15.33 -17.48
CA ASP A 59 4.24 16.06 -18.47
C ASP A 59 5.21 16.56 -19.53
N THR A 60 5.64 15.68 -20.43
CA THR A 60 6.21 16.08 -21.72
C THR A 60 5.05 16.07 -22.71
N THR A 61 4.13 17.01 -22.55
CA THR A 61 3.29 17.44 -23.66
C THR A 61 4.22 18.11 -24.66
N GLU A 62 4.57 17.38 -25.71
CA GLU A 62 5.17 17.93 -26.93
C GLU A 62 4.30 19.12 -27.40
N PRO A 63 4.83 20.35 -27.51
CA PRO A 63 4.07 21.41 -28.13
C PRO A 63 4.08 21.16 -29.65
N ASP A 64 2.94 20.72 -30.15
CA ASP A 64 2.59 20.67 -31.56
C ASP A 64 2.77 22.10 -32.15
N GLN A 65 3.86 22.33 -32.88
CA GLN A 65 4.07 23.55 -33.67
C GLN A 65 3.57 23.30 -35.09
N ALA A 66 2.36 23.79 -35.35
CA ALA A 66 1.78 23.98 -36.68
C ALA A 66 2.31 25.26 -37.36
#